data_AF-A0A540VQ70-F1
#
_entry.id   AF-A0A540VQ70-F1
#
_cell.length_a   1.000
_cell.length_b   1.000
_cell.length_c   1.000
_cell.angle_alpha   90.00
_cell.angle_beta   90.00
_cell.angle_gamma   90.00
#
_symmetry.space_group_name_H-M   'P 1'
#
loop_
_entity.id
_entity.type
_entity.pdbx_description
1 polymer ?
#
loop_
_entity_poly.entity_id
_entity_poly.type
_entity_poly.pdbx_seq_one_letter_code
_entity_poly.pdbx_strand_id
1 'polypeptide(L)'
;MKRRRFLQGAAAITVVAAGGTVWRAGDQGVFRAAQGSAYEPWHDWHKPGERSPLELVRAGILAANPHNTQPWVFHVEGNTVELYADCDRNLGSFDPYLREMHLGLGCALENILLAARANGYEPRLELAAGQLRPIEEQPQRQRVARITLTDNPAQDSPLHAAIPHRHTNRGPYEAQRALPDEVT
;
A
#
# COMPACT_ATOMS: atom_id res chain seq x y z
N MET A 1 -43.66 31.68 28.22
CA MET A 1 -42.39 31.06 28.67
C MET A 1 -41.23 31.99 28.33
N LYS A 2 -40.31 32.26 29.28
CA LYS A 2 -39.25 33.29 29.13
C LYS A 2 -38.19 32.80 28.12
N ARG A 3 -37.99 33.54 27.01
CA ARG A 3 -36.98 33.28 25.94
C ARG A 3 -35.61 32.83 26.46
N ARG A 4 -35.16 33.37 27.60
CA ARG A 4 -33.91 33.00 28.27
C ARG A 4 -33.84 31.51 28.67
N ARG A 5 -34.91 30.93 29.22
CA ARG A 5 -34.96 29.50 29.56
C ARG A 5 -34.93 28.60 28.33
N PHE A 6 -35.58 29.04 27.25
CA PHE A 6 -35.54 28.34 25.96
C PHE A 6 -34.14 28.35 25.36
N LEU A 7 -33.47 29.51 25.32
CA LEU A 7 -32.09 29.64 24.84
C LEU A 7 -31.10 28.82 25.68
N GLN A 8 -31.26 28.80 27.00
CA GLN A 8 -30.44 27.97 27.89
C GLN A 8 -30.62 26.47 27.63
N GLY A 9 -31.86 26.02 27.45
CA GLY A 9 -32.16 24.62 27.12
C GLY A 9 -31.61 24.22 25.74
N ALA A 10 -31.80 25.09 24.74
CA ALA A 10 -31.28 24.86 23.39
C ALA A 10 -29.74 24.79 23.38
N ALA A 11 -29.05 25.69 24.08
CA ALA A 11 -27.60 25.66 24.18
C ALA A 11 -27.08 24.38 24.87
N ALA A 12 -27.73 23.96 25.96
CA ALA A 12 -27.36 22.72 26.66
C ALA A 12 -27.52 21.48 25.76
N ILE A 13 -28.63 21.39 25.03
CA ILE A 13 -28.88 20.29 24.08
C ILE A 13 -27.81 20.29 22.97
N THR A 14 -27.47 21.45 22.41
CA THR A 14 -26.45 21.56 21.36
C THR A 14 -25.07 21.11 21.86
N VAL A 15 -24.67 21.50 23.07
CA VAL A 15 -23.39 21.08 23.66
C VAL A 15 -23.35 19.57 23.88
N VAL A 16 -24.43 18.98 24.40
CA VAL A 16 -24.52 17.53 24.61
C VAL A 16 -24.51 16.78 23.28
N ALA A 17 -25.26 17.26 22.28
CA ALA A 17 -25.27 16.65 20.95
C ALA A 17 -23.88 16.74 20.31
N ALA A 18 -23.26 17.92 20.26
CA ALA A 18 -21.93 18.10 19.68
C ALA A 18 -20.86 17.28 20.40
N GLY A 19 -20.87 17.30 21.74
CA GLY A 19 -19.94 16.51 22.56
C GLY A 19 -20.13 15.00 22.35
N GLY A 20 -21.38 14.53 22.28
CA GLY A 20 -21.70 13.14 21.98
C GLY A 20 -21.24 12.70 20.59
N THR A 21 -21.40 13.55 19.58
CA THR A 21 -20.92 13.27 18.21
C THR A 21 -19.40 13.22 18.14
N VAL A 22 -18.69 14.16 18.78
CA VAL A 22 -17.22 14.16 18.85
C VAL A 22 -16.71 12.93 19.61
N TRP A 23 -17.31 12.61 20.75
CA TRP A 23 -16.97 11.42 21.53
C TRP A 23 -17.17 10.13 20.72
N ARG A 24 -18.32 9.99 20.05
CA ARG A 24 -18.61 8.82 19.21
C ARG A 24 -17.69 8.74 17.99
N ALA A 25 -17.33 9.87 17.37
CA ALA A 25 -16.35 9.90 16.30
C ALA A 25 -14.94 9.47 16.78
N GLY A 26 -14.54 9.86 17.99
CA GLY A 26 -13.31 9.40 18.63
C GLY A 26 -13.32 7.90 18.92
N ASP A 27 -14.40 7.38 19.50
CA ASP A 27 -14.59 5.95 19.82
C ASP A 27 -14.60 5.06 18.56
N GLN A 28 -15.22 5.54 17.48
CA GLN A 28 -15.21 4.89 16.17
C GLN A 28 -13.90 5.07 15.40
N GLY A 29 -12.90 5.73 15.99
CA GLY A 29 -11.57 5.88 15.39
C GLY A 29 -11.49 6.82 14.19
N VAL A 30 -12.50 7.69 13.97
CA VAL A 30 -12.53 8.65 12.84
C VAL A 30 -11.31 9.56 12.83
N PHE A 31 -10.77 9.87 14.01
CA PHE A 31 -9.58 10.73 14.18
C PHE A 31 -8.30 9.95 14.48
N ARG A 32 -8.32 8.61 14.45
CA ARG A 32 -7.09 7.85 14.66
C ARG A 32 -6.20 7.99 13.43
N ALA A 33 -5.04 8.61 13.62
CA ALA A 33 -3.93 8.43 12.72
C ALA A 33 -3.66 6.93 12.61
N ALA A 34 -3.53 6.44 11.40
CA ALA A 34 -3.35 5.02 11.19
C ALA A 34 -1.98 4.59 11.75
N GLN A 35 -1.99 3.58 12.61
CA GLN A 35 -0.86 3.14 13.43
C GLN A 35 -0.75 1.61 13.40
N GLY A 36 0.42 1.08 13.75
CA GLY A 36 0.68 -0.36 13.87
C GLY A 36 1.78 -0.86 12.93
N SER A 37 2.05 -2.16 13.00
CA SER A 37 3.13 -2.82 12.25
C SER A 37 2.99 -2.67 10.72
N ALA A 38 1.77 -2.46 10.22
CA ALA A 38 1.53 -2.17 8.81
C ALA A 38 2.23 -0.89 8.30
N TYR A 39 2.60 0.03 9.20
CA TYR A 39 3.30 1.28 8.87
C TYR A 39 4.81 1.20 9.07
N GLU A 40 5.35 0.11 9.62
CA GLU A 40 6.79 -0.05 9.83
C GLU A 40 7.61 0.12 8.54
N PRO A 41 7.19 -0.39 7.35
CA PRO A 41 7.95 -0.21 6.12
C PRO A 41 8.18 1.26 5.73
N TRP A 42 7.30 2.19 6.13
CA TRP A 42 7.46 3.62 5.88
C TRP A 42 8.48 4.26 6.83
N HIS A 43 8.49 3.85 8.10
CA HIS A 43 9.38 4.40 9.11
C HIS A 43 10.80 3.83 9.01
N ASP A 44 10.89 2.56 8.59
CA ASP A 44 12.12 1.78 8.61
C ASP A 44 12.83 1.77 7.25
N TRP A 45 12.34 2.57 6.30
CA TRP A 45 12.86 2.64 4.94
C TRP A 45 14.36 2.97 4.87
N HIS A 46 14.82 3.89 5.72
CA HIS A 46 16.23 4.33 5.78
C HIS A 46 17.03 3.66 6.89
N LYS A 47 16.45 2.72 7.64
CA LYS A 47 17.22 2.04 8.68
C LYS A 47 18.32 1.22 8.01
N PRO A 48 19.60 1.40 8.38
CA PRO A 48 20.66 0.54 7.88
C PRO A 48 20.37 -0.89 8.35
N GLY A 49 19.86 -1.71 7.43
CA GLY A 49 19.62 -3.13 7.62
C GLY A 49 20.77 -3.96 7.08
N GLU A 50 20.81 -5.24 7.46
CA GLU A 50 21.66 -6.21 6.78
C GLU A 50 21.18 -6.37 5.35
N ARG A 51 22.12 -6.37 4.39
CA ARG A 51 21.85 -6.66 2.98
C ARG A 51 21.24 -8.06 2.87
N SER A 52 19.91 -8.13 2.85
CA SER A 52 19.14 -9.37 2.86
C SER A 52 17.90 -9.26 1.95
N PRO A 53 17.42 -10.39 1.40
CA PRO A 53 16.22 -10.38 0.55
C PRO A 53 14.95 -9.97 1.30
N LEU A 54 14.90 -10.13 2.62
CA LEU A 54 13.77 -9.72 3.45
C LEU A 54 13.59 -8.20 3.45
N GLU A 55 14.68 -7.43 3.43
CA GLU A 55 14.62 -5.96 3.40
C GLU A 55 13.94 -5.46 2.11
N LEU A 56 14.12 -6.18 1.00
CA LEU A 56 13.51 -5.83 -0.30
C LEU A 56 11.99 -5.93 -0.27
N VAL A 57 11.44 -6.80 0.58
CA VAL A 57 9.98 -6.98 0.74
C VAL A 57 9.31 -5.70 1.24
N ARG A 58 10.02 -4.85 2.00
CA ARG A 58 9.48 -3.54 2.43
C ARG A 58 9.04 -2.71 1.24
N ALA A 59 9.83 -2.68 0.17
CA ALA A 59 9.47 -1.97 -1.05
C ALA A 59 8.21 -2.55 -1.70
N GLY A 60 8.08 -3.88 -1.73
CA GLY A 60 6.88 -4.57 -2.21
C GLY A 60 5.62 -4.21 -1.41
N ILE A 61 5.72 -4.11 -0.08
CA ILE A 61 4.61 -3.72 0.79
C ILE A 61 4.13 -2.28 0.49
N LEU A 62 5.04 -1.39 0.10
CA LEU A 62 4.74 0.01 -0.26
C LEU A 62 4.14 0.18 -1.66
N ALA A 63 3.92 -0.90 -2.40
CA ALA A 63 3.36 -0.83 -3.75
C ALA A 63 1.92 -0.31 -3.77
N ALA A 64 1.56 0.34 -4.88
CA ALA A 64 0.18 0.70 -5.12
C ALA A 64 -0.62 -0.58 -5.44
N ASN A 65 -1.81 -0.71 -4.86
CA ASN A 65 -2.71 -1.80 -5.20
C ASN A 65 -4.18 -1.37 -5.06
N PRO A 66 -5.09 -2.03 -5.80
CA PRO A 66 -6.52 -1.69 -5.78
C PRO A 66 -7.11 -1.78 -4.38
N HIS A 67 -7.82 -0.72 -3.97
CA HIS A 67 -8.47 -0.62 -2.66
C HIS A 67 -7.55 -0.89 -1.45
N ASN A 68 -6.23 -0.83 -1.64
CA ASN A 68 -5.24 -1.16 -0.61
C ASN A 68 -5.43 -2.56 0.02
N THR A 69 -6.02 -3.50 -0.74
CA THR A 69 -6.18 -4.90 -0.32
C THR A 69 -4.89 -5.69 -0.22
N GLN A 70 -3.73 -5.12 -0.56
CA GLN A 70 -2.38 -5.70 -0.45
C GLN A 70 -2.33 -7.22 -0.69
N PRO A 71 -2.82 -7.76 -1.83
CA PRO A 71 -3.19 -9.17 -1.99
C PRO A 71 -1.98 -10.07 -2.27
N TRP A 72 -0.88 -9.87 -1.53
CA TRP A 72 0.39 -10.54 -1.69
C TRP A 72 0.78 -11.32 -0.44
N VAL A 73 1.43 -12.46 -0.67
CA VAL A 73 2.21 -13.18 0.32
C VAL A 73 3.61 -13.35 -0.23
N PHE A 74 4.60 -12.94 0.56
CA PHE A 74 6.01 -13.09 0.23
C PHE A 74 6.58 -14.31 0.94
N HIS A 75 7.29 -15.16 0.21
CA HIS A 75 8.09 -16.22 0.77
C HIS A 75 9.56 -15.93 0.48
N VAL A 76 10.36 -15.79 1.54
CA VAL A 76 11.78 -15.43 1.45
C VAL A 76 12.61 -16.60 1.94
N GLU A 77 13.48 -17.13 1.08
CA GLU A 77 14.36 -18.24 1.40
C GLU A 77 15.71 -18.06 0.73
N GLY A 78 16.79 -18.09 1.51
CA GLY A 78 18.15 -17.91 0.99
C GLY A 78 18.31 -16.58 0.27
N ASN A 79 18.55 -16.62 -1.05
CA ASN A 79 18.66 -15.44 -1.92
C ASN A 79 17.46 -15.28 -2.87
N THR A 80 16.31 -15.84 -2.50
CA THR A 80 15.10 -15.89 -3.32
C THR A 80 13.94 -15.19 -2.62
N VAL A 81 13.17 -14.44 -3.38
CA VAL A 81 11.87 -13.90 -2.97
C VAL A 81 10.81 -14.43 -3.93
N GLU A 82 9.87 -15.22 -3.42
CA GLU A 82 8.69 -15.64 -4.16
C GLU A 82 7.49 -14.77 -3.80
N LEU A 83 6.71 -14.40 -4.81
CA LEU A 83 5.46 -13.68 -4.65
C LEU A 83 4.29 -14.60 -4.97
N TYR A 84 3.34 -14.64 -4.05
CA TYR A 84 2.06 -15.33 -4.19
C TYR A 84 0.92 -14.33 -4.18
N ALA A 85 -0.04 -14.51 -5.09
CA ALA A 85 -1.34 -13.87 -5.02
C ALA A 85 -2.17 -14.51 -3.90
N ASP A 86 -2.65 -13.69 -2.96
CA ASP A 86 -3.61 -14.10 -1.94
C ASP A 86 -5.03 -13.89 -2.44
N CYS A 87 -5.53 -14.86 -3.19
CA CYS A 87 -6.81 -14.76 -3.92
C CYS A 87 -8.02 -14.60 -2.99
N ASP A 88 -7.89 -14.89 -1.69
CA ASP A 88 -8.91 -14.61 -0.68
C ASP A 88 -9.13 -13.10 -0.47
N ARG A 89 -8.16 -12.25 -0.84
CA ARG A 89 -8.23 -10.78 -0.74
C ARG A 89 -8.73 -10.13 -2.03
N ASN A 90 -9.52 -10.85 -2.81
CA ASN A 90 -10.15 -10.35 -4.04
C ASN A 90 -11.23 -9.28 -3.76
N LEU A 91 -11.64 -8.58 -4.81
CA LEU A 91 -12.65 -7.53 -4.75
C LEU A 91 -14.05 -7.98 -5.18
N GLY A 92 -14.27 -9.30 -5.30
CA GLY A 92 -15.53 -9.86 -5.77
C GLY A 92 -15.94 -9.28 -7.11
N SER A 93 -17.17 -8.74 -7.17
CA SER A 93 -17.76 -8.18 -8.39
C SER A 93 -17.04 -6.95 -8.95
N PHE A 94 -16.20 -6.26 -8.17
CA PHE A 94 -15.41 -5.13 -8.69
C PHE A 94 -14.22 -5.57 -9.55
N ASP A 95 -13.68 -6.77 -9.29
CA ASP A 95 -12.58 -7.36 -10.08
C ASP A 95 -12.83 -8.86 -10.30
N PRO A 96 -13.87 -9.23 -11.07
CA PRO A 96 -14.34 -10.62 -11.15
C PRO A 96 -13.33 -11.56 -11.82
N TYR A 97 -12.32 -11.02 -12.52
CA TYR A 97 -11.27 -11.77 -13.22
C TYR A 97 -9.88 -11.57 -12.58
N LEU A 98 -9.80 -10.98 -11.38
CA LEU A 98 -8.55 -10.72 -10.65
C LEU A 98 -7.54 -9.86 -11.42
N ARG A 99 -7.98 -9.09 -12.42
CA ARG A 99 -7.12 -8.29 -13.27
C ARG A 99 -6.46 -7.18 -12.47
N GLU A 100 -7.23 -6.47 -11.66
CA GLU A 100 -6.72 -5.38 -10.84
C GLU A 100 -5.78 -5.91 -9.75
N MET A 101 -6.12 -7.06 -9.14
CA MET A 101 -5.22 -7.77 -8.23
C MET A 101 -3.85 -8.01 -8.88
N HIS A 102 -3.81 -8.60 -10.08
CA HIS A 102 -2.56 -8.85 -10.80
C HIS A 102 -1.79 -7.58 -11.16
N LEU A 103 -2.48 -6.46 -11.46
CA LEU A 103 -1.81 -5.17 -11.65
C LEU A 103 -1.12 -4.71 -10.36
N GLY A 104 -1.78 -4.84 -9.21
CA GLY A 104 -1.17 -4.54 -7.90
C GLY A 104 0.03 -5.43 -7.57
N LEU A 105 -0.03 -6.71 -7.90
CA LEU A 105 1.10 -7.64 -7.75
C LEU A 105 2.29 -7.24 -8.65
N GLY A 106 2.01 -6.76 -9.88
CA GLY A 106 3.03 -6.19 -10.75
C GLY A 106 3.72 -4.97 -10.15
N CYS A 107 2.97 -4.07 -9.51
CA CYS A 107 3.54 -2.94 -8.78
C CYS A 107 4.44 -3.40 -7.62
N ALA A 108 4.04 -4.44 -6.89
CA ALA A 108 4.86 -5.01 -5.81
C ALA A 108 6.17 -5.62 -6.33
N LEU A 109 6.12 -6.35 -7.45
CA LEU A 109 7.31 -6.90 -8.10
C LEU A 109 8.27 -5.78 -8.51
N GLU A 110 7.79 -4.76 -9.22
CA GLU A 110 8.65 -3.69 -9.70
C GLU A 110 9.35 -2.95 -8.56
N ASN A 111 8.63 -2.65 -7.47
CA ASN A 111 9.24 -2.06 -6.29
C ASN A 111 10.36 -2.94 -5.70
N ILE A 112 10.16 -4.26 -5.64
CA ILE A 112 11.19 -5.19 -5.16
C ILE A 112 12.41 -5.20 -6.10
N LEU A 113 12.21 -5.16 -7.42
CA LEU A 113 13.30 -5.13 -8.39
C LEU A 113 14.11 -3.84 -8.29
N LEU A 114 13.45 -2.70 -8.09
CA LEU A 114 14.10 -1.41 -7.83
C LEU A 114 14.92 -1.45 -6.54
N ALA A 115 14.34 -1.97 -5.46
CA ALA A 115 15.04 -2.14 -4.18
C ALA A 115 16.22 -3.11 -4.29
N ALA A 116 16.08 -4.21 -5.03
CA ALA A 116 17.14 -5.19 -5.24
C ALA A 116 18.38 -4.51 -5.85
N ARG A 117 18.20 -3.76 -6.94
CA ARG A 117 19.31 -3.03 -7.61
C ARG A 117 19.93 -1.96 -6.71
N ALA A 118 19.13 -1.22 -5.97
CA ALA A 118 19.63 -0.23 -5.00
C ALA A 118 20.43 -0.86 -3.85
N ASN A 119 20.13 -2.12 -3.50
CA ASN A 119 20.84 -2.88 -2.46
C ASN A 119 21.99 -3.74 -3.02
N GLY A 120 22.40 -3.49 -4.26
CA GLY A 120 23.52 -4.21 -4.88
C GLY A 120 23.18 -5.64 -5.27
N TYR A 121 21.96 -5.94 -5.66
CA TYR A 121 21.62 -7.21 -6.27
C TYR A 121 21.28 -7.03 -7.75
N GLU A 122 21.64 -8.01 -8.57
CA GLU A 122 21.02 -8.21 -9.88
C GLU A 122 19.86 -9.19 -9.72
N PRO A 123 18.60 -8.74 -9.84
CA PRO A 123 17.45 -9.62 -9.72
C PRO A 123 17.15 -10.33 -11.04
N ARG A 124 17.01 -11.66 -10.99
CA ARG A 124 16.42 -12.46 -12.07
C ARG A 124 14.96 -12.74 -11.75
N LEU A 125 14.05 -12.18 -12.55
CA LEU A 125 12.61 -12.41 -12.43
C LEU A 125 12.17 -13.60 -13.29
N GLU A 126 11.49 -14.56 -12.66
CA GLU A 126 10.77 -15.65 -13.31
C GLU A 126 9.28 -15.49 -13.02
N LEU A 127 8.50 -15.20 -14.06
CA LEU A 127 7.03 -15.10 -13.95
C LEU A 127 6.41 -16.49 -14.05
N ALA A 128 5.42 -16.77 -13.21
CA ALA A 128 4.58 -17.94 -13.38
C ALA A 128 3.65 -17.74 -14.58
N ALA A 129 3.57 -18.76 -15.44
CA ALA A 129 2.57 -18.77 -16.50
C ALA A 129 1.17 -18.86 -15.88
N GLY A 130 0.23 -18.10 -16.42
CA GLY A 130 -1.14 -18.06 -15.93
C GLY A 130 -2.08 -17.38 -16.92
N GLN A 131 -3.37 -17.57 -16.71
CA GLN A 131 -4.44 -16.88 -17.42
C GLN A 131 -5.37 -16.26 -16.39
N LEU A 132 -5.90 -15.07 -16.68
CA LEU A 132 -6.93 -14.49 -15.84
C LEU A 132 -8.17 -15.38 -15.90
N ARG A 133 -8.63 -15.80 -14.73
CA ARG A 133 -9.82 -16.64 -14.57
C ARG A 133 -10.81 -15.93 -13.66
N PRO A 134 -12.12 -16.21 -13.81
CA PRO A 134 -13.10 -15.78 -12.83
C PRO A 134 -12.69 -16.21 -11.41
N ILE A 135 -13.09 -15.43 -10.42
CA ILE A 135 -12.94 -15.81 -9.00
C ILE A 135 -13.58 -17.18 -8.79
N GLU A 136 -12.80 -18.11 -8.23
CA GLU A 136 -13.24 -19.45 -7.88
C GLU A 136 -14.04 -19.43 -6.56
N GLU A 137 -14.94 -20.41 -6.35
CA GLU A 137 -15.71 -20.53 -5.11
C GLU A 137 -14.82 -20.70 -3.87
N GLN A 138 -13.67 -21.35 -4.04
CA GLN A 138 -12.64 -21.53 -3.02
C GLN A 138 -11.30 -21.03 -3.59
N PRO A 139 -11.03 -19.71 -3.48
CA PRO A 139 -9.79 -19.14 -3.99
C PRO A 139 -8.57 -19.80 -3.34
N GLN A 140 -7.58 -20.14 -4.15
CA GLN A 140 -6.30 -20.67 -3.65
C GLN A 140 -5.19 -19.65 -3.91
N ARG A 141 -4.16 -19.68 -3.05
CA ARG A 141 -2.95 -18.91 -3.30
C ARG A 141 -2.25 -19.41 -4.55
N GLN A 142 -1.80 -18.48 -5.37
CA GLN A 142 -1.12 -18.79 -6.63
C GLN A 142 0.24 -18.11 -6.65
N ARG A 143 1.30 -18.88 -6.89
CA ARG A 143 2.63 -18.27 -7.11
C ARG A 143 2.57 -17.48 -8.40
N VAL A 144 2.89 -16.19 -8.36
CA VAL A 144 2.92 -15.31 -9.53
C VAL A 144 4.33 -15.05 -10.03
N ALA A 145 5.33 -15.07 -9.15
CA ALA A 145 6.71 -14.87 -9.56
C ALA A 145 7.71 -15.45 -8.55
N ARG A 146 8.92 -15.65 -9.04
CA ARG A 146 10.13 -15.90 -8.25
C ARG A 146 11.20 -14.90 -8.66
N ILE A 147 11.86 -14.30 -7.69
CA ILE A 147 12.99 -13.40 -7.88
C ILE A 147 14.20 -14.06 -7.26
N THR A 148 15.19 -14.39 -8.08
CA THR A 148 16.48 -14.91 -7.62
C THR A 148 17.50 -13.79 -7.65
N LEU A 149 18.20 -13.57 -6.55
CA LEU A 149 19.16 -12.48 -6.43
C LEU A 149 20.58 -13.01 -6.65
N THR A 150 21.42 -12.17 -7.24
CA THR A 150 22.88 -12.37 -7.32
C THR A 150 23.59 -11.07 -7.00
N ASP A 151 24.82 -11.11 -6.51
CA ASP A 151 25.55 -9.89 -6.16
C ASP A 151 25.86 -9.02 -7.39
N ASN A 152 25.71 -7.70 -7.24
CA ASN A 152 26.00 -6.69 -8.26
C ASN A 152 26.34 -5.35 -7.55
N PRO A 153 27.09 -4.41 -8.15
CA PRO A 153 27.22 -3.08 -7.56
C PRO A 153 25.86 -2.40 -7.40
N ALA A 154 25.67 -1.70 -6.27
CA ALA A 154 24.45 -0.94 -6.01
C ALA A 154 24.23 0.13 -7.08
N GLN A 155 22.98 0.28 -7.50
CA GLN A 155 22.58 1.25 -8.51
C GLN A 155 21.55 2.20 -7.93
N ASP A 156 21.89 3.49 -7.87
CA ASP A 156 20.95 4.52 -7.48
C ASP A 156 19.89 4.72 -8.56
N SER A 157 18.63 4.82 -8.13
CA SER A 157 17.50 5.08 -9.02
C SER A 157 16.56 6.10 -8.39
N PRO A 158 16.18 7.16 -9.13
CA PRO A 158 15.18 8.12 -8.65
C PRO A 158 13.82 7.43 -8.41
N LEU A 159 13.52 6.34 -9.12
CA LEU A 159 12.30 5.56 -8.91
C LEU A 159 12.33 4.82 -7.58
N HIS A 160 13.47 4.25 -7.18
CA HIS A 160 13.64 3.64 -5.86
C HIS A 160 13.49 4.69 -4.75
N ALA A 161 14.12 5.85 -4.92
CA ALA A 161 14.02 6.96 -3.96
C ALA A 161 12.59 7.49 -3.79
N ALA A 162 11.72 7.33 -4.80
CA ALA A 162 10.32 7.78 -4.75
C ALA A 162 9.38 6.83 -3.98
N ILE A 163 9.76 5.55 -3.79
CA ILE A 163 8.89 4.53 -3.15
C ILE A 163 8.32 4.97 -1.78
N PRO A 164 9.12 5.45 -0.81
CA PRO A 164 8.61 5.83 0.52
C PRO A 164 7.86 7.16 0.56
N HIS A 165 7.77 7.88 -0.57
CA HIS A 165 7.12 9.20 -0.64
C HIS A 165 5.82 9.17 -1.45
N ARG A 166 5.69 8.21 -2.37
CA ARG A 166 4.55 8.06 -3.26
C ARG A 166 3.29 7.70 -2.48
N HIS A 167 2.23 8.46 -2.69
CA HIS A 167 0.90 8.19 -2.13
C HIS A 167 -0.19 8.53 -3.16
N THR A 168 -1.40 7.99 -2.97
CA THR A 168 -2.55 8.37 -3.78
C THR A 168 -3.16 9.66 -3.22
N ASN A 169 -2.99 10.77 -3.93
CA ASN A 169 -3.71 12.00 -3.65
C ASN A 169 -5.08 11.97 -4.35
N ARG A 170 -6.17 12.04 -3.58
CA ARG A 170 -7.56 12.12 -4.09
C ARG A 170 -8.16 13.52 -3.96
N GLY A 171 -7.38 14.50 -3.50
CA GLY A 171 -7.77 15.89 -3.47
C GLY A 171 -7.76 16.53 -4.87
N PRO A 172 -8.40 17.70 -5.02
CA PRO A 172 -8.34 18.45 -6.27
C PRO A 172 -6.88 18.86 -6.58
N TYR A 173 -6.49 18.77 -7.85
CA TYR A 173 -5.22 19.29 -8.34
C TYR A 173 -5.39 20.75 -8.80
N GLU A 174 -4.35 21.56 -8.63
CA GLU A 174 -4.31 22.95 -9.07
C GLU A 174 -4.14 23.04 -10.59
N ALA A 175 -5.21 23.35 -11.32
CA ALA A 175 -5.21 23.38 -12.78
C ALA A 175 -4.28 24.46 -13.38
N GLN A 176 -4.03 25.55 -12.65
CA GLN A 176 -3.23 26.69 -13.11
C GLN A 176 -1.76 26.61 -12.67
N ARG A 177 -1.35 25.54 -11.99
CA ARG A 177 0.04 25.38 -11.57
C ARG A 177 0.90 25.07 -12.79
N ALA A 178 1.85 25.94 -13.11
CA ALA A 178 2.82 25.69 -14.17
C ALA A 178 3.61 24.40 -13.86
N LEU A 179 3.70 23.53 -14.86
CA LEU A 179 4.58 22.36 -14.78
C LEU A 179 6.03 22.81 -15.02
N PRO A 180 7.02 22.15 -14.42
CA PRO A 180 8.42 22.37 -14.76
C PRO A 180 8.69 22.04 -16.23
N ASP A 181 9.62 22.77 -16.87
CA ASP A 181 9.99 22.58 -18.28
C ASP A 181 10.44 21.13 -18.59
N GLU A 182 10.96 20.43 -17.59
CA GLU A 182 11.44 19.04 -17.66
C GLU A 182 10.32 17.99 -17.86
N VAL A 183 9.04 18.39 -17.72
CA VAL A 183 7.86 17.50 -17.78
C VAL A 183 6.99 17.79 -19.01
N THR A 184 7.38 18.73 -19.87
CA THR A 184 6.62 19.17 -21.06
C THR A 184 7.33 18.76 -22.35
#